data_AF-A0A3G6RLY6-F1
#
_entry.id   AF-A0A3G6RLY6-F1
#
_cell.length_a   1.000
_cell.length_b   1.000
_cell.length_c   1.000
_cell.angle_alpha   90.00
_cell.angle_beta   90.00
_cell.angle_gamma   90.00
#
_symmetry.space_group_name_H-M   'P 1'
#
loop_
_entity.id
_entity.type
_entity.pdbx_description
1 polymer ?
#
loop_
_entity_poly.entity_id
_entity_poly.type
_entity_poly.pdbx_seq_one_letter_code
_entity_poly.pdbx_strand_id
1 'polypeptide(L)'
;MYRLNNLKRNVLITPDEVIFHAATDQQIAERQILQNIIVAEERWIANAICDKFYEDFISKKNVTVTQENKADLLQKINTSFELDGLNPIKDSDLKIGMIINAIEFVDNLWYVKLWERFLWKLSAECVDMTSIVPSWLRHTSIGQQMNNPNAIGGNGASSASGGVKEINFKQASSIQDRIDPLIERMHLWICQNKENFPLYCKDCGGCGCDGELTGVDGVSHIRKTNFITNIYED
;
A
#
# COMPACT_ATOMS: atom_id res chain seq x y z
N MET A 1 4.55 14.12 -0.13
CA MET A 1 5.27 14.14 -1.41
C MET A 1 4.23 14.36 -2.51
N TYR A 2 4.42 15.37 -3.37
CA TYR A 2 3.47 15.64 -4.46
C TYR A 2 3.81 14.77 -5.67
N ARG A 3 2.91 13.89 -6.08
CA ARG A 3 3.14 12.96 -7.20
C ARG A 3 1.97 12.89 -8.18
N LEU A 4 2.32 12.70 -9.45
CA LEU A 4 1.34 12.52 -10.51
C LEU A 4 0.69 11.14 -10.38
N ASN A 5 -0.64 11.12 -10.34
CA ASN A 5 -1.42 9.90 -10.35
C ASN A 5 -1.86 9.57 -11.78
N ASN A 6 -1.23 8.55 -12.36
CA ASN A 6 -1.48 8.09 -13.72
C ASN A 6 -2.67 7.12 -13.86
N LEU A 7 -3.34 6.73 -12.77
CA LEU A 7 -4.41 5.72 -12.77
C LEU A 7 -5.78 6.25 -13.20
N LYS A 8 -5.92 7.56 -13.45
CA LYS A 8 -7.21 8.23 -13.73
C LYS A 8 -8.31 7.92 -12.71
N ARG A 9 -7.91 7.49 -11.52
CA ARG A 9 -8.74 7.13 -10.38
C ARG A 9 -8.05 7.64 -9.14
N ASN A 10 -8.79 8.20 -8.20
CA ASN A 10 -8.22 8.58 -6.91
C ASN A 10 -7.71 7.34 -6.19
N VAL A 11 -6.46 7.37 -5.76
CA VAL A 11 -5.83 6.29 -5.01
C VAL A 11 -5.23 6.82 -3.73
N LEU A 12 -4.96 5.95 -2.77
CA LEU A 12 -4.35 6.31 -1.51
C LEU A 12 -2.82 6.40 -1.63
N ILE A 13 -2.18 5.56 -2.46
CA ILE A 13 -0.72 5.52 -2.60
C ILE A 13 -0.27 5.61 -4.07
N THR A 14 0.90 6.18 -4.31
CA THR A 14 1.53 6.28 -5.64
C THR A 14 2.65 5.24 -5.83
N PRO A 15 3.02 4.91 -7.09
CA PRO A 15 4.09 3.93 -7.34
C PRO A 15 5.42 4.28 -6.69
N ASP A 16 5.80 5.56 -6.69
CA ASP A 16 7.03 6.05 -6.05
C ASP A 16 7.03 5.76 -4.55
N GLU A 17 5.90 6.06 -3.86
CA GLU A 17 5.72 5.75 -2.44
C GLU A 17 5.83 4.24 -2.21
N VAL A 18 5.23 3.40 -3.07
CA VAL A 18 5.34 1.94 -2.96
C VAL A 18 6.79 1.46 -3.09
N ILE A 19 7.53 1.91 -4.11
CA ILE A 19 8.93 1.49 -4.35
C ILE A 19 9.82 1.89 -3.18
N PHE A 20 9.61 3.09 -2.63
CA PHE A 20 10.40 3.58 -1.51
C PHE A 20 10.11 2.84 -0.20
N HIS A 21 8.84 2.44 0.02
CA HIS A 21 8.37 1.95 1.31
C HIS A 21 8.22 0.44 1.43
N ALA A 22 7.92 -0.25 0.33
CA ALA A 22 7.78 -1.70 0.33
C ALA A 22 9.16 -2.38 0.34
N ALA A 23 9.24 -3.59 0.90
CA ALA A 23 10.48 -4.38 0.87
C ALA A 23 10.69 -5.08 -0.49
N THR A 24 10.64 -4.30 -1.57
CA THR A 24 10.78 -4.81 -2.93
C THR A 24 12.25 -4.86 -3.33
N ASP A 25 12.67 -5.96 -3.95
CA ASP A 25 13.90 -5.94 -4.74
C ASP A 25 13.69 -4.98 -5.91
N GLN A 26 14.62 -4.05 -6.11
CA GLN A 26 14.49 -2.74 -6.78
C GLN A 26 14.10 -2.73 -8.28
N GLN A 27 13.49 -3.79 -8.82
CA GLN A 27 13.19 -3.95 -10.25
C GLN A 27 11.73 -4.33 -10.55
N ILE A 28 10.77 -3.86 -9.76
CA ILE A 28 9.35 -3.98 -10.14
C ILE A 28 9.00 -2.91 -11.16
N ALA A 29 8.40 -3.30 -12.28
CA ALA A 29 7.95 -2.37 -13.29
C ALA A 29 6.80 -1.49 -12.76
N GLU A 30 6.92 -0.17 -12.88
CA GLU A 30 5.91 0.81 -12.42
C GLU A 30 4.50 0.49 -12.93
N ARG A 31 4.38 0.01 -14.18
CA ARG A 31 3.10 -0.41 -14.77
C ARG A 31 2.41 -1.53 -13.99
N GLN A 32 3.17 -2.47 -13.43
CA GLN A 32 2.60 -3.53 -12.61
C GLN A 32 2.13 -2.98 -11.26
N ILE A 33 2.94 -2.11 -10.64
CA ILE A 33 2.60 -1.44 -9.38
C ILE A 33 1.30 -0.64 -9.54
N LEU A 34 1.17 0.15 -10.60
CA LEU A 34 -0.02 0.94 -10.90
C LEU A 34 -1.31 0.09 -10.86
N GLN A 35 -1.34 -1.05 -11.56
CA GLN A 35 -2.54 -1.90 -11.55
C GLN A 35 -2.76 -2.58 -10.20
N ASN A 36 -1.67 -2.97 -9.53
CA ASN A 36 -1.74 -3.64 -8.23
C ASN A 36 -2.16 -2.69 -7.10
N ILE A 37 -1.92 -1.38 -7.22
CA ILE A 37 -2.45 -0.36 -6.28
C ILE A 37 -3.97 -0.47 -6.18
N ILE A 38 -4.67 -0.51 -7.32
CA ILE A 38 -6.15 -0.58 -7.33
C ILE A 38 -6.62 -1.85 -6.61
N VAL A 39 -6.04 -3.00 -6.95
CA VAL A 39 -6.45 -4.28 -6.39
C VAL A 39 -6.13 -4.37 -4.89
N ALA A 40 -4.96 -3.87 -4.49
CA ALA A 40 -4.54 -3.86 -3.09
C ALA A 40 -5.45 -2.95 -2.24
N GLU A 41 -5.77 -1.76 -2.75
CA GLU A 41 -6.62 -0.81 -2.06
C GLU A 41 -8.05 -1.34 -1.90
N GLU A 42 -8.65 -1.89 -2.95
CA GLU A 42 -10.01 -2.44 -2.88
C GLU A 42 -10.10 -3.68 -1.98
N ARG A 43 -9.11 -4.58 -2.07
CA ARG A 43 -9.17 -5.87 -1.38
C ARG A 43 -8.83 -5.77 0.10
N TRP A 44 -7.87 -4.91 0.45
CA TRP A 44 -7.32 -4.86 1.80
C TRP A 44 -7.63 -3.54 2.48
N ILE A 45 -7.31 -2.41 1.84
CA ILE A 45 -7.35 -1.10 2.51
C ILE A 45 -8.77 -0.64 2.75
N ALA A 46 -9.61 -0.60 1.71
CA ALA A 46 -11.01 -0.20 1.81
C ALA A 46 -11.76 -1.06 2.85
N ASN A 47 -11.49 -2.37 2.88
CA ASN A 47 -12.05 -3.25 3.91
C ASN A 47 -11.48 -2.95 5.30
N ALA A 48 -10.18 -2.68 5.45
CA ALA A 48 -9.54 -2.44 6.74
C ALA A 48 -9.99 -1.13 7.41
N ILE A 49 -10.15 -0.04 6.63
CA ILE A 49 -10.57 1.28 7.15
C ILE A 49 -12.05 1.62 6.92
N CYS A 50 -12.77 0.78 6.18
CA CYS A 50 -14.14 0.97 5.67
C CYS A 50 -14.24 1.90 4.46
N ASP A 51 -15.11 1.52 3.52
CA ASP A 51 -15.28 2.19 2.23
C ASP A 51 -15.55 3.69 2.35
N LYS A 52 -16.45 4.11 3.25
CA LYS A 52 -16.76 5.54 3.43
C LYS A 52 -15.56 6.36 3.90
N PHE A 53 -14.75 5.78 4.78
CA PHE A 53 -13.53 6.44 5.25
C PHE A 53 -12.50 6.45 4.11
N TYR A 54 -12.32 5.33 3.41
CA TYR A 54 -11.44 5.25 2.25
C TYR A 54 -11.78 6.32 1.19
N GLU A 55 -13.04 6.45 0.79
CA GLU A 55 -13.51 7.44 -0.20
C GLU A 55 -13.25 8.89 0.27
N ASP A 56 -13.55 9.18 1.54
CA ASP A 56 -13.28 10.49 2.11
C ASP A 56 -11.77 10.81 2.17
N PHE A 57 -10.93 9.82 2.48
CA PHE A 57 -9.48 10.00 2.48
C PHE A 57 -8.95 10.27 1.07
N ILE A 58 -9.26 9.41 0.09
CA ILE A 58 -8.74 9.57 -1.27
C ILE A 58 -9.24 10.88 -1.91
N SER A 59 -10.46 11.34 -1.60
CA SER A 59 -10.95 12.62 -2.11
C SER A 59 -10.16 13.82 -1.61
N LYS A 60 -9.60 13.75 -0.40
CA LYS A 60 -8.74 14.80 0.18
C LYS A 60 -7.30 14.71 -0.30
N LYS A 61 -6.78 13.49 -0.46
CA LYS A 61 -5.38 13.26 -0.89
C LYS A 61 -5.17 13.54 -2.40
N ASN A 62 -6.23 13.53 -3.20
CA ASN A 62 -6.14 13.66 -4.66
C ASN A 62 -6.77 14.97 -5.15
N VAL A 63 -5.98 15.82 -5.80
CA VAL A 63 -6.44 17.09 -6.38
C VAL A 63 -6.34 17.04 -7.90
N THR A 64 -7.42 17.39 -8.59
CA THR A 64 -7.43 17.49 -10.06
C THR A 64 -6.80 18.80 -10.51
N VAL A 65 -5.94 18.74 -11.52
CA VAL A 65 -5.32 19.90 -12.16
C VAL A 65 -6.38 20.65 -12.97
N THR A 66 -6.62 21.90 -12.60
CA THR A 66 -7.45 22.87 -13.29
C THR A 66 -6.58 23.98 -13.89
N GLN A 67 -7.15 24.85 -14.70
CA GLN A 67 -6.41 25.98 -15.26
C GLN A 67 -5.92 26.95 -14.15
N GLU A 68 -6.66 27.05 -13.05
CA GLU A 68 -6.39 27.98 -11.95
C GLU A 68 -5.28 27.50 -11.03
N ASN A 69 -5.25 26.20 -10.70
CA ASN A 69 -4.29 25.64 -9.75
C ASN A 69 -3.01 25.09 -10.41
N LYS A 70 -2.95 25.02 -11.76
CA LYS A 70 -1.85 24.39 -12.49
C LYS A 70 -0.47 24.95 -12.10
N ALA A 71 -0.34 26.27 -12.02
CA ALA A 71 0.94 26.91 -11.73
C ALA A 71 1.43 26.60 -10.30
N ASP A 72 0.53 26.64 -9.32
CA ASP A 72 0.82 26.30 -7.92
C ASP A 72 1.19 24.81 -7.77
N LEU A 73 0.43 23.92 -8.40
CA LEU A 73 0.72 22.49 -8.39
C LEU A 73 2.07 22.17 -9.06
N LEU A 74 2.38 22.81 -10.18
CA LEU A 74 3.66 22.63 -10.87
C LEU A 74 4.83 23.02 -9.97
N GLN A 75 4.72 24.15 -9.26
CA GLN A 75 5.73 24.59 -8.31
C GLN A 75 5.91 23.57 -7.18
N LYS A 76 4.81 23.13 -6.54
CA LYS A 76 4.83 22.15 -5.46
C LYS A 76 5.44 20.82 -5.87
N ILE A 77 5.13 20.33 -7.07
CA ILE A 77 5.72 19.10 -7.62
C ILE A 77 7.22 19.28 -7.83
N ASN A 78 7.64 20.36 -8.48
CA ASN A 78 9.06 20.59 -8.76
C ASN A 78 9.89 20.77 -7.49
N THR A 79 9.37 21.46 -6.47
CA THR A 79 10.00 21.52 -5.15
C THR A 79 10.13 20.15 -4.51
N SER A 80 9.09 19.30 -4.61
CA SER A 80 9.18 17.93 -4.10
C SER A 80 10.20 17.10 -4.87
N PHE A 81 10.28 17.25 -6.19
CA PHE A 81 11.23 16.49 -7.03
C PHE A 81 12.68 16.89 -6.74
N GLU A 82 12.93 18.17 -6.50
CA GLU A 82 14.25 18.67 -6.11
C GLU A 82 14.74 18.06 -4.79
N LEU A 83 13.84 17.95 -3.79
CA LEU A 83 14.15 17.28 -2.52
C LEU A 83 14.51 15.80 -2.69
N ASP A 84 13.91 15.13 -3.68
CA ASP A 84 14.13 13.72 -3.98
C ASP A 84 15.24 13.48 -5.02
N GLY A 85 15.92 14.54 -5.49
CA GLY A 85 16.98 14.46 -6.50
C GLY A 85 16.49 14.08 -7.90
N LEU A 86 15.21 14.28 -8.21
CA LEU A 86 14.58 13.99 -9.49
C LEU A 86 14.57 15.22 -10.42
N ASN A 87 14.49 14.96 -11.72
CA ASN A 87 14.44 16.03 -12.72
C ASN A 87 13.07 16.72 -12.70
N PRO A 88 13.02 18.07 -12.69
CA PRO A 88 11.76 18.81 -12.66
C PRO A 88 10.92 18.52 -13.91
N ILE A 89 9.60 18.54 -13.72
CA ILE A 89 8.63 18.39 -14.81
C ILE A 89 8.40 19.73 -15.51
N LYS A 90 8.16 19.67 -16.82
CA LYS A 90 7.86 20.86 -17.62
C LYS A 90 6.37 21.17 -17.57
N ASP A 91 6.01 22.43 -17.79
CA ASP A 91 4.60 22.85 -17.87
C ASP A 91 3.81 22.08 -18.95
N SER A 92 4.48 21.65 -20.03
CA SER A 92 3.90 20.81 -21.09
C SER A 92 3.47 19.42 -20.62
N ASP A 93 4.10 18.92 -19.56
CA ASP A 93 3.93 17.55 -19.09
C ASP A 93 2.75 17.46 -18.11
N LEU A 94 2.49 18.54 -17.37
CA LEU A 94 1.32 18.68 -16.50
C LEU A 94 0.11 19.15 -17.31
N LYS A 95 -0.87 18.27 -17.53
CA LYS A 95 -2.08 18.58 -18.29
C LYS A 95 -3.28 18.79 -17.39
N ILE A 96 -4.19 19.67 -17.81
CA ILE A 96 -5.50 19.84 -17.15
C ILE A 96 -6.24 18.50 -17.15
N GLY A 97 -6.86 18.16 -16.03
CA GLY A 97 -7.54 16.89 -15.81
C GLY A 97 -6.63 15.76 -15.29
N MET A 98 -5.32 15.98 -15.18
CA MET A 98 -4.45 15.08 -14.42
C MET A 98 -4.75 15.18 -12.92
N ILE A 99 -4.38 14.14 -12.16
CA ILE A 99 -4.61 14.08 -10.71
C ILE A 99 -3.26 14.11 -10.02
N ILE A 100 -3.11 14.96 -9.02
CA ILE A 100 -1.95 15.00 -8.13
C ILE A 100 -2.34 14.38 -6.79
N ASN A 101 -1.55 13.43 -6.33
CA ASN A 101 -1.70 12.78 -5.04
C ASN A 101 -0.65 13.32 -4.07
N ALA A 102 -1.06 13.77 -2.89
CA ALA A 102 -0.16 14.23 -1.84
C ALA A 102 -0.84 14.17 -0.47
N ILE A 103 -0.12 13.72 0.57
CA ILE A 103 -0.64 13.76 1.94
C ILE A 103 -0.78 15.21 2.44
N GLU A 104 0.02 16.12 1.89
CA GLU A 104 0.04 17.55 2.21
C GLU A 104 -1.26 18.27 1.84
N PHE A 105 -2.13 17.67 1.02
CA PHE A 105 -3.47 18.21 0.76
C PHE A 105 -4.48 17.91 1.89
N VAL A 106 -4.13 17.02 2.83
CA VAL A 106 -5.05 16.57 3.88
C VAL A 106 -4.91 17.46 5.12
N ASP A 107 -5.90 18.34 5.33
CA ASP A 107 -5.91 19.25 6.49
C ASP A 107 -6.21 18.53 7.82
N ASN A 108 -6.82 17.35 7.79
CA ASN A 108 -7.15 16.60 9.00
C ASN A 108 -5.89 15.95 9.60
N LEU A 109 -5.39 16.52 10.68
CA LEU A 109 -4.21 16.04 11.40
C LEU A 109 -4.29 14.56 11.83
N TRP A 110 -5.48 14.04 12.14
CA TRP A 110 -5.63 12.63 12.52
C TRP A 110 -5.50 11.69 11.32
N TYR A 111 -5.89 12.15 10.12
CA TYR A 111 -5.70 11.39 8.90
C TYR A 111 -4.22 11.36 8.54
N VAL A 112 -3.52 12.48 8.68
CA VAL A 112 -2.06 12.56 8.51
C VAL A 112 -1.34 11.63 9.49
N LYS A 113 -1.71 11.65 10.78
CA LYS A 113 -1.15 10.72 11.79
C LYS A 113 -1.42 9.25 11.45
N LEU A 114 -2.63 8.93 10.99
CA LEU A 114 -2.99 7.57 10.58
C LEU A 114 -2.16 7.13 9.37
N TRP A 115 -1.99 8.03 8.40
CA TRP A 115 -1.13 7.84 7.24
C TRP A 115 0.29 7.52 7.67
N GLU A 116 0.96 8.48 8.31
CA GLU A 116 2.37 8.42 8.74
C GLU A 116 2.70 7.25 9.65
N ARG A 117 1.72 6.78 10.45
CA ARG A 117 1.95 5.70 11.41
C ARG A 117 1.67 4.31 10.85
N PHE A 118 0.68 4.14 9.99
CA PHE A 118 0.20 2.83 9.56
C PHE A 118 -0.11 2.74 8.07
N LEU A 119 -0.97 3.62 7.55
CA LEU A 119 -1.62 3.39 6.25
C LEU A 119 -0.66 3.40 5.07
N TRP A 120 0.37 4.25 5.04
CA TRP A 120 1.31 4.23 3.91
C TRP A 120 2.04 2.88 3.83
N LYS A 121 2.48 2.36 4.98
CA LYS A 121 3.24 1.11 5.05
C LYS A 121 2.34 -0.08 4.75
N LEU A 122 1.15 -0.10 5.34
CA LEU A 122 0.16 -1.13 5.06
C LEU A 122 -0.18 -1.18 3.56
N SER A 123 -0.43 -0.01 2.95
CA SER A 123 -0.74 0.07 1.51
C SER A 123 0.43 -0.43 0.66
N ALA A 124 1.67 -0.02 0.97
CA ALA A 124 2.86 -0.48 0.25
C ALA A 124 3.05 -2.00 0.33
N GLU A 125 2.92 -2.60 1.52
CA GLU A 125 3.05 -4.06 1.70
C GLU A 125 1.91 -4.83 1.01
N CYS A 126 0.67 -4.31 1.02
CA CYS A 126 -0.44 -4.91 0.28
C CYS A 126 -0.22 -4.89 -1.23
N VAL A 127 0.39 -3.82 -1.77
CA VAL A 127 0.75 -3.72 -3.19
C VAL A 127 1.86 -4.69 -3.55
N ASP A 128 2.90 -4.81 -2.71
CA ASP A 128 3.96 -5.82 -2.91
C ASP A 128 3.41 -7.25 -2.90
N MET A 129 2.56 -7.58 -1.92
CA MET A 129 1.94 -8.90 -1.84
C MET A 129 1.11 -9.22 -3.09
N THR A 130 0.34 -8.24 -3.59
CA THR A 130 -0.43 -8.37 -4.84
C THR A 130 0.48 -8.54 -6.06
N SER A 131 1.73 -8.07 -5.97
CA SER A 131 2.76 -8.18 -7.01
C SER A 131 3.50 -9.54 -7.02
N ILE A 132 3.21 -10.46 -6.10
CA ILE A 132 3.85 -11.80 -6.06
C ILE A 132 3.42 -12.71 -7.23
N VAL A 133 2.19 -12.55 -7.75
CA VAL A 133 1.58 -13.45 -8.75
C VAL A 133 1.84 -13.09 -10.24
N PRO A 134 1.90 -11.81 -10.66
CA PRO A 134 1.86 -11.46 -12.09
C PRO A 134 3.04 -11.95 -12.95
N SER A 135 4.11 -12.45 -12.34
CA SER A 135 5.33 -12.82 -13.06
C SER A 135 5.31 -14.23 -13.64
N TRP A 136 4.41 -15.13 -13.21
CA TRP A 136 4.45 -16.56 -13.60
C TRP A 136 3.59 -16.90 -14.81
N LEU A 137 2.42 -16.28 -14.97
CA LEU A 137 1.54 -16.47 -16.12
C LEU A 137 1.38 -15.13 -16.83
N ARG A 138 1.95 -15.02 -18.02
CA ARG A 138 1.77 -13.87 -18.88
C ARG A 138 0.59 -14.12 -19.81
N HIS A 139 -0.30 -13.15 -19.89
CA HIS A 139 -1.30 -13.11 -20.96
C HIS A 139 -0.59 -12.64 -22.23
N THR A 140 -0.48 -13.54 -23.22
CA THR A 140 -0.02 -13.22 -24.56
C THR A 140 -1.19 -13.33 -25.54
N SER A 141 -1.00 -12.86 -26.78
CA SER A 141 -1.98 -13.00 -27.87
C SER A 141 -2.31 -14.47 -28.20
N ILE A 142 -1.54 -15.42 -27.67
CA ILE A 142 -1.67 -16.86 -27.89
C ILE A 142 -2.34 -17.55 -26.68
N GLY A 143 -2.61 -16.82 -25.58
CA GLY A 143 -3.27 -17.32 -24.38
C GLY A 143 -2.48 -17.05 -23.08
N GLN A 144 -2.81 -17.75 -22.01
CA GLN A 144 -2.03 -17.72 -20.77
C GLN A 144 -0.81 -18.64 -20.94
N GLN A 145 0.39 -18.06 -20.93
CA GLN A 145 1.64 -18.79 -21.04
C GLN A 145 2.44 -18.67 -19.76
N MET A 146 3.04 -19.77 -19.31
CA MET A 146 4.03 -19.71 -18.25
C MET A 146 5.21 -18.86 -18.72
N ASN A 147 5.69 -17.97 -17.85
CA ASN A 147 6.86 -17.16 -18.10
C ASN A 147 8.10 -18.06 -18.02
N ASN A 148 8.58 -18.50 -19.17
CA ASN A 148 9.77 -19.35 -19.35
C ASN A 148 10.98 -18.44 -19.65
N PRO A 149 12.22 -18.76 -19.22
CA PRO A 149 12.73 -20.13 -19.06
C PRO A 149 12.64 -20.73 -17.66
N ASN A 150 12.33 -22.03 -17.60
CA ASN A 150 12.65 -23.00 -16.56
C ASN A 150 13.96 -23.71 -16.99
N ALA A 151 15.08 -22.98 -17.09
CA ALA A 151 16.33 -23.54 -17.59
C ALA A 151 17.18 -24.13 -16.45
N ILE A 152 17.24 -25.46 -16.38
CA ILE A 152 18.45 -26.17 -15.92
C ILE A 152 19.43 -26.13 -17.10
N GLY A 153 20.45 -25.27 -17.01
CA GLY A 153 21.61 -25.27 -17.90
C GLY A 153 21.79 -24.01 -18.75
N GLY A 154 22.89 -23.30 -18.51
CA GLY A 154 23.51 -22.39 -19.48
C GLY A 154 23.48 -20.89 -19.11
N ASN A 155 24.51 -20.45 -18.38
CA ASN A 155 25.04 -19.09 -18.23
C ASN A 155 24.26 -17.93 -18.90
N GLY A 156 23.50 -17.18 -18.10
CA GLY A 156 22.96 -15.87 -18.46
C GLY A 156 21.92 -15.36 -17.47
N ALA A 157 22.36 -14.69 -16.40
CA ALA A 157 21.57 -13.86 -15.48
C ALA A 157 20.14 -14.33 -15.12
N SER A 158 20.09 -15.34 -14.24
CA SER A 158 19.21 -15.43 -13.06
C SER A 158 17.77 -14.91 -13.16
N SER A 159 16.92 -15.61 -13.89
CA SER A 159 15.46 -15.54 -13.68
C SER A 159 14.92 -16.93 -13.35
N ALA A 160 15.00 -17.31 -12.08
CA ALA A 160 14.33 -18.50 -11.54
C ALA A 160 12.95 -18.09 -11.03
N SER A 161 11.88 -18.61 -11.64
CA SER A 161 10.53 -18.47 -11.07
C SER A 161 10.34 -19.49 -9.94
N GLY A 162 9.90 -19.03 -8.76
CA GLY A 162 9.61 -19.92 -7.63
C GLY A 162 8.47 -20.89 -7.93
N GLY A 163 8.50 -22.07 -7.32
CA GLY A 163 7.42 -23.05 -7.41
C GLY A 163 6.15 -22.60 -6.68
N VAL A 164 5.00 -23.18 -7.02
CA VAL A 164 3.69 -22.85 -6.41
C VAL A 164 3.72 -22.90 -4.87
N LYS A 165 4.46 -23.87 -4.29
CA LYS A 165 4.61 -23.99 -2.83
C LYS A 165 5.38 -22.82 -2.22
N GLU A 166 6.44 -22.35 -2.86
CA GLU A 166 7.26 -21.23 -2.40
C GLU A 166 6.50 -19.91 -2.53
N ILE A 167 5.72 -19.76 -3.60
CA ILE A 167 4.83 -18.61 -3.81
C ILE A 167 3.75 -18.57 -2.73
N ASN A 168 3.07 -19.69 -2.49
CA ASN A 168 2.04 -19.77 -1.44
C ASN A 168 2.64 -19.50 -0.06
N PHE A 169 3.85 -20.00 0.21
CA PHE A 169 4.57 -19.70 1.44
C PHE A 169 4.89 -18.21 1.57
N LYS A 170 5.41 -17.58 0.51
CA LYS A 170 5.70 -16.13 0.48
C LYS A 170 4.43 -15.31 0.70
N GLN A 171 3.33 -15.64 0.01
CA GLN A 171 2.05 -14.94 0.21
C GLN A 171 1.53 -15.09 1.64
N ALA A 172 1.56 -16.31 2.19
CA ALA A 172 1.11 -16.56 3.55
C ALA A 172 1.98 -15.80 4.57
N SER A 173 3.30 -15.82 4.41
CA SER A 173 4.23 -15.07 5.26
C SER A 173 4.05 -13.56 5.13
N SER A 174 3.90 -13.02 3.91
CA SER A 174 3.61 -11.59 3.72
C SER A 174 2.31 -11.17 4.42
N ILE A 175 1.26 -11.98 4.32
CA ILE A 175 -0.02 -11.68 4.99
C ILE A 175 0.14 -11.75 6.51
N GLN A 176 0.64 -12.86 7.03
CA GLN A 176 0.69 -13.14 8.47
C GLN A 176 1.74 -12.32 9.22
N ASP A 177 2.92 -12.12 8.64
CA ASP A 177 4.03 -11.49 9.34
C ASP A 177 4.06 -9.97 9.15
N ARG A 178 3.37 -9.45 8.12
CA ARG A 178 3.45 -8.02 7.77
C ARG A 178 2.10 -7.33 7.69
N ILE A 179 1.15 -7.87 6.93
CA ILE A 179 -0.13 -7.19 6.66
C ILE A 179 -1.06 -7.29 7.87
N ASP A 180 -1.35 -8.49 8.37
CA ASP A 180 -2.30 -8.71 9.46
C ASP A 180 -1.89 -7.96 10.74
N PRO A 181 -0.61 -8.01 11.21
CA PRO A 181 -0.21 -7.27 12.40
C PRO A 181 -0.33 -5.75 12.22
N LEU A 182 -0.10 -5.23 11.00
CA LEU A 182 -0.28 -3.81 10.71
C LEU A 182 -1.76 -3.41 10.76
N ILE A 183 -2.66 -4.24 10.20
CA ILE A 183 -4.11 -4.01 10.26
C ILE A 183 -4.59 -4.02 11.71
N GLU A 184 -4.19 -5.02 12.50
CA GLU A 184 -4.61 -5.13 13.90
C GLU A 184 -4.13 -3.95 14.73
N ARG A 185 -2.85 -3.58 14.64
CA ARG A 185 -2.35 -2.40 15.37
C ARG A 185 -2.99 -1.09 14.92
N MET A 186 -3.30 -0.97 13.63
CA MET A 186 -4.02 0.19 13.09
C MET A 186 -5.44 0.25 13.67
N HIS A 187 -6.16 -0.88 13.68
CA HIS A 187 -7.49 -1.00 14.25
C HIS A 187 -7.50 -0.59 15.72
N LEU A 188 -6.61 -1.18 16.54
CA LEU A 188 -6.46 -0.84 17.96
C LEU A 188 -6.23 0.66 18.16
N TRP A 189 -5.33 1.26 17.38
CA TRP A 189 -5.02 2.68 17.51
C TRP A 189 -6.18 3.59 17.09
N ILE A 190 -6.90 3.24 16.02
CA ILE A 190 -8.11 3.96 15.60
C ILE A 190 -9.17 3.87 16.70
N CYS A 191 -9.37 2.70 17.30
CA CYS A 191 -10.34 2.50 18.36
C CYS A 191 -10.00 3.26 19.64
N GLN A 192 -8.73 3.34 20.03
CA GLN A 192 -8.28 4.20 21.14
C GLN A 192 -8.54 5.70 20.88
N ASN A 193 -8.70 6.11 19.62
CA ASN A 193 -8.90 7.50 19.21
C ASN A 193 -10.21 7.68 18.43
N LYS A 194 -11.22 6.82 18.69
CA LYS A 194 -12.42 6.65 17.87
C LYS A 194 -13.17 7.95 17.57
N GLU A 195 -13.19 8.88 18.52
CA GLU A 195 -13.83 10.19 18.40
C GLU A 195 -13.32 11.00 17.18
N ASN A 196 -12.06 10.78 16.79
CA ASN A 196 -11.44 11.46 15.65
C ASN A 196 -11.69 10.74 14.30
N PHE A 197 -12.29 9.57 14.34
CA PHE A 197 -12.52 8.71 13.17
C PHE A 197 -14.01 8.31 13.03
N PRO A 198 -14.91 9.28 12.79
CA PRO A 198 -16.35 9.03 12.74
C PRO A 198 -16.77 8.13 11.56
N LEU A 199 -15.98 8.11 10.48
CA LEU A 199 -16.25 7.28 9.30
C LEU A 199 -15.76 5.83 9.46
N TYR A 200 -15.02 5.54 10.54
CA TYR A 200 -14.55 4.19 10.80
C TYR A 200 -15.71 3.29 11.23
N CYS A 201 -16.00 2.25 10.47
CA CYS A 201 -17.20 1.42 10.64
C CYS A 201 -16.96 0.11 11.41
N LYS A 202 -15.70 -0.30 11.63
CA LYS A 202 -15.43 -1.54 12.37
C LYS A 202 -15.73 -1.34 13.85
N ASP A 203 -16.22 -2.40 14.46
CA ASP A 203 -16.53 -2.44 15.89
C ASP A 203 -15.24 -2.35 16.72
N CYS A 204 -15.30 -1.59 17.80
CA CYS A 204 -14.20 -1.46 18.76
C CYS A 204 -14.46 -2.25 20.06
N GLY A 205 -15.63 -2.88 20.20
CA GLY A 205 -15.92 -3.81 21.29
C GLY A 205 -15.01 -5.04 21.18
N GLY A 206 -14.00 -5.13 22.07
CA GLY A 206 -12.98 -6.19 22.04
C GLY A 206 -11.56 -5.72 21.77
N CYS A 207 -11.32 -4.42 21.55
CA CYS A 207 -9.96 -3.87 21.45
C CYS A 207 -9.30 -3.61 22.81
N GLY A 208 -9.97 -3.91 23.92
CA GLY A 208 -9.49 -3.59 25.27
C GLY A 208 -9.41 -2.09 25.58
N CYS A 209 -10.05 -1.26 24.75
CA CYS A 209 -10.06 0.19 24.87
C CYS A 209 -11.20 0.71 25.78
N ASP A 210 -12.02 -0.21 26.30
CA ASP A 210 -13.18 -0.05 27.18
C ASP A 210 -12.81 0.00 28.67
N GLY A 211 -11.52 0.07 29.00
CA GLY A 211 -11.04 0.16 30.39
C GLY A 211 -11.03 -1.18 31.13
N GLU A 212 -11.61 -2.22 30.54
CA GLU A 212 -11.42 -3.61 30.94
C GLU A 212 -10.29 -4.20 30.09
N LEU A 213 -9.08 -4.30 30.66
CA LEU A 213 -7.90 -4.95 30.06
C LEU A 213 -8.07 -6.48 29.97
N THR A 214 -9.26 -6.96 29.66
CA THR A 214 -9.60 -8.38 29.53
C THR A 214 -9.53 -8.79 28.06
N GLY A 215 -8.33 -9.18 27.60
CA GLY A 215 -8.16 -9.81 26.29
C GLY A 215 -7.50 -8.94 25.20
N VAL A 216 -6.69 -7.95 25.57
CA VAL A 216 -5.98 -7.08 24.61
C VAL A 216 -4.76 -7.77 24.01
N ASP A 217 -4.98 -8.84 23.26
CA ASP A 217 -3.92 -9.38 22.41
C ASP A 217 -3.91 -8.58 21.11
N GLY A 218 -2.98 -7.63 21.01
CA GLY A 218 -2.53 -7.05 19.73
C GLY A 218 -1.79 -8.05 18.85
N VAL A 219 -2.10 -9.34 19.02
CA VAL A 219 -1.60 -10.49 18.31
C VAL A 219 -2.79 -11.00 17.51
N SER A 220 -2.66 -11.01 16.19
CA SER A 220 -3.66 -11.53 15.26
C SER A 220 -4.31 -12.79 15.83
N HIS A 221 -5.61 -12.73 16.13
CA HIS A 221 -6.29 -13.79 16.88
C HIS A 221 -6.41 -15.11 16.09
N ILE A 222 -5.75 -15.24 14.92
CA ILE A 222 -5.69 -16.45 14.11
C ILE A 222 -4.27 -16.67 13.52
N ARG A 223 -3.50 -17.48 14.26
CA ARG A 223 -2.33 -18.34 13.89
C ARG A 223 -0.91 -17.75 13.89
N LYS A 224 -0.15 -18.28 14.87
CA LYS A 224 1.32 -18.45 15.04
C LYS A 224 2.14 -17.40 15.81
N THR A 225 1.58 -16.83 16.86
CA THR A 225 2.39 -16.20 17.93
C THR A 225 2.09 -16.74 19.32
N ASN A 226 1.65 -17.98 19.43
CA ASN A 226 1.50 -18.63 20.73
C ASN A 226 2.83 -18.97 21.44
N PHE A 227 4.03 -18.68 20.90
CA PHE A 227 5.19 -19.48 21.33
C PHE A 227 6.61 -18.90 21.18
N ILE A 228 6.84 -17.69 20.62
CA ILE A 228 8.23 -17.25 20.32
C ILE A 228 9.16 -17.21 21.55
N THR A 229 8.64 -17.21 22.78
CA THR A 229 9.45 -17.32 24.01
C THR A 229 9.52 -18.70 24.67
N ASN A 230 8.72 -19.69 24.26
CA ASN A 230 8.71 -21.02 24.92
C ASN A 230 9.53 -22.10 24.18
N ILE A 231 10.33 -21.75 23.17
CA ILE A 231 11.23 -22.71 22.50
C ILE A 231 12.53 -22.97 23.30
N TYR A 232 12.65 -22.43 24.51
CA TYR A 232 13.75 -22.71 25.44
C TYR A 232 13.32 -23.35 26.77
N GLU A 233 12.03 -23.68 26.93
CA GLU A 233 11.53 -24.45 28.08
C GLU A 233 10.80 -25.69 27.60
N ASP A 234 11.59 -26.66 27.15
CA ASP A 234 11.48 -28.10 27.45
C ASP A 234 12.79 -28.81 27.01
#